data_AF-A0A0Q0DCZ1-F1
#
_entry.id   AF-A0A0Q0DCZ1-F1
#
_cell.length_a   1.000
_cell.length_b   1.000
_cell.length_c   1.000
_cell.angle_alpha   90.00
_cell.angle_beta   90.00
_cell.angle_gamma   90.00
#
_symmetry.space_group_name_H-M   'P 1'
#
loop_
_entity.id
_entity.type
_entity.pdbx_description
1 polymer ?
#
loop_
_entity_poly.entity_id
_entity_poly.type
_entity_poly.pdbx_seq_one_letter_code
_entity_poly.pdbx_strand_id
1 'polypeptide(L)'
;ADGADSQDGIGLRIKSGAKSGGTVNSVSYANICMRNVKFPLVFDTNYGSAGGTSYPDFSGITVKGFHYLGSQRFGGGKATFVGYNDNGQKRPISITL
;
A
#
# COMPACT_ATOMS: atom_id res chain seq x y z
N ALA A 1 8.86 1.68 20.51
CA ALA A 1 7.39 1.75 20.68
C ALA A 1 6.75 1.10 19.47
N ASP A 2 5.74 0.25 19.66
CA ASP A 2 5.12 -0.62 18.64
C ASP A 2 3.89 0.01 17.96
N GLY A 3 3.87 1.34 17.82
CA GLY A 3 2.80 2.06 17.14
C GLY A 3 1.52 2.30 17.97
N ALA A 4 1.37 1.66 19.13
CA ALA A 4 0.37 1.94 20.16
C ALA A 4 -1.07 2.20 19.65
N ASP A 5 -1.51 1.45 18.63
CA ASP A 5 -2.83 1.64 18.01
C ASP A 5 -3.09 3.09 17.54
N SER A 6 -2.07 3.71 16.93
CA SER A 6 -2.20 5.00 16.27
C SER A 6 -3.34 5.01 15.25
N GLN A 7 -4.16 6.06 15.29
CA GLN A 7 -5.29 6.28 14.38
C GLN A 7 -4.86 6.41 12.91
N ASP A 8 -3.60 6.80 12.68
CA ASP A 8 -2.98 6.97 11.37
C ASP A 8 -1.87 5.94 11.10
N GLY A 9 -1.82 4.87 11.90
CA GLY A 9 -0.80 3.83 11.80
C GLY A 9 -0.88 3.07 10.48
N ILE A 10 0.19 3.15 9.68
CA ILE A 10 0.35 2.41 8.43
C ILE A 10 1.60 1.54 8.52
N GLY A 11 1.47 0.28 8.11
CA GLY A 11 2.56 -0.68 8.02
C GLY A 11 3.35 -0.54 6.72
N LEU A 12 3.20 -1.52 5.83
CA LEU A 12 3.86 -1.49 4.53
C LEU A 12 3.10 -0.56 3.59
N ARG A 13 3.83 0.39 3.01
CA ARG A 13 3.23 1.42 2.16
C ARG A 13 4.02 1.64 0.88
N ILE A 14 3.30 1.61 -0.24
CA ILE A 14 3.76 2.14 -1.53
C ILE A 14 2.71 3.17 -1.94
N LYS A 15 3.13 4.40 -2.19
CA LYS A 15 2.20 5.49 -2.52
C LYS A 15 2.73 6.31 -3.68
N SER A 16 1.85 6.66 -4.61
CA SER A 16 2.16 7.60 -5.68
C SER A 16 0.88 8.22 -6.24
N GLY A 17 1.01 9.15 -7.18
CA GLY A 17 -0.08 9.85 -7.85
C GLY A 17 0.42 10.50 -9.14
N ALA A 18 -0.47 11.02 -9.98
CA ALA A 18 -0.13 11.50 -11.32
C ALA A 18 0.91 12.65 -11.37
N LYS A 19 1.10 13.36 -10.25
CA LYS A 19 2.13 14.41 -10.08
C LYS A 19 3.55 13.83 -9.95
N SER A 20 3.67 12.61 -9.44
CA SER A 20 4.95 11.99 -9.07
C SER A 20 4.96 10.48 -9.33
N GLY A 21 4.24 10.03 -10.36
CA GLY A 21 4.14 8.62 -10.72
C GLY A 21 5.32 8.17 -11.56
N GLY A 22 5.10 7.14 -12.37
CA GLY A 22 6.14 6.29 -12.90
C GLY A 22 6.05 4.88 -12.34
N THR A 23 6.98 4.03 -12.76
CA THR A 23 6.95 2.60 -12.48
C THR A 23 7.53 2.29 -11.11
N VAL A 24 6.80 1.52 -10.32
CA VAL A 24 7.31 0.79 -9.17
C VAL A 24 7.17 -0.69 -9.49
N ASN A 25 8.30 -1.38 -9.58
CA ASN A 25 8.33 -2.81 -9.88
C ASN A 25 9.33 -3.56 -9.00
N SER A 26 9.23 -4.89 -9.02
CA SER A 26 10.21 -5.80 -8.38
C SER A 26 10.39 -5.54 -6.88
N VAL A 27 9.30 -5.25 -6.16
CA VAL A 27 9.33 -4.99 -4.72
C VAL A 27 9.05 -6.29 -3.97
N SER A 28 9.92 -6.65 -3.03
CA SER A 28 9.74 -7.82 -2.17
C SER A 28 9.70 -7.42 -0.70
N TYR A 29 8.62 -7.80 -0.03
CA TYR A 29 8.48 -7.77 1.42
C TYR A 29 8.45 -9.22 1.91
N ALA A 30 9.35 -9.60 2.81
CA ALA A 30 9.48 -10.98 3.26
C ALA A 30 9.57 -11.08 4.78
N ASN A 31 8.92 -12.10 5.36
CA ASN A 31 9.02 -12.51 6.77
C ASN A 31 8.72 -11.36 7.75
N ILE A 32 7.57 -10.72 7.58
CA ILE A 32 7.17 -9.55 8.38
C ILE A 32 6.12 -9.99 9.39
N CYS A 33 6.39 -9.71 10.67
CA CYS A 33 5.40 -9.80 11.74
C CYS A 33 4.97 -8.39 12.14
N MET A 34 3.66 -8.13 12.21
CA MET A 34 3.11 -6.82 12.53
C MET A 34 1.98 -6.95 13.55
N ARG A 35 1.83 -5.95 14.43
CA ARG A 35 0.75 -5.87 15.43
C ARG A 35 0.39 -4.41 15.69
N ASN A 36 -0.81 -4.14 16.19
CA ASN A 36 -1.23 -2.81 16.64
C ASN A 36 -1.16 -1.73 15.54
N VAL A 37 -1.45 -2.11 14.29
CA VAL A 37 -1.41 -1.22 13.11
C VAL A 37 -2.77 -1.19 12.41
N LYS A 38 -3.38 -0.02 12.31
CA LYS A 38 -4.69 0.15 11.66
C LYS A 38 -4.70 -0.26 10.18
N PHE A 39 -3.67 0.15 9.44
CA PHE A 39 -3.54 -0.13 8.01
C PHE A 39 -2.27 -0.92 7.70
N PRO A 40 -2.28 -2.26 7.90
CA PRO A 40 -1.08 -3.07 7.76
C PRO A 40 -0.45 -3.03 6.37
N LEU A 41 -1.26 -2.96 5.30
CA LEU A 41 -0.82 -2.91 3.91
C LEU A 41 -1.57 -1.79 3.16
N VAL A 42 -0.85 -0.82 2.60
CA VAL A 42 -1.43 0.28 1.81
C VAL A 42 -0.61 0.51 0.54
N PHE A 43 -1.08 -0.03 -0.58
CA PHE A 43 -0.52 0.25 -1.91
C PHE A 43 -1.52 1.09 -2.71
N ASP A 44 -1.20 2.36 -2.91
CA ASP A 44 -2.13 3.37 -3.39
C ASP A 44 -1.51 4.24 -4.48
N THR A 45 -2.03 4.12 -5.69
CA THR A 45 -1.60 4.90 -6.86
C THR A 45 -2.33 6.25 -6.99
N ASN A 46 -3.27 6.58 -6.11
CA ASN A 46 -4.07 7.82 -6.17
C ASN A 46 -3.75 8.75 -4.98
N TYR A 47 -2.52 8.70 -4.48
CA TYR A 47 -2.09 9.53 -3.36
C TYR A 47 -1.81 10.97 -3.79
N GLY A 48 -2.46 11.93 -3.11
CA GLY A 48 -2.30 13.36 -3.35
C GLY A 48 -3.43 13.96 -4.20
N SER A 49 -3.19 15.15 -4.75
CA SER A 49 -4.16 15.86 -5.59
C SER A 49 -4.17 15.32 -7.02
N ALA A 50 -5.34 15.35 -7.68
CA ALA A 50 -5.45 15.11 -9.11
C ALA A 50 -4.61 16.12 -9.90
N GLY A 51 -3.85 15.63 -10.88
CA GLY A 51 -3.00 16.45 -11.74
C GLY A 51 -1.62 15.84 -12.00
N GLY A 52 -1.03 16.20 -13.14
CA GLY A 52 0.22 15.64 -13.64
C GLY A 52 0.00 14.53 -14.65
N THR A 53 1.06 14.20 -15.38
CA THR A 53 1.06 13.20 -16.48
C THR A 53 2.07 12.08 -16.25
N SER A 54 2.72 12.08 -15.08
CA SER A 54 3.58 10.99 -14.63
C SER A 54 2.69 9.95 -13.97
N TYR A 55 2.06 9.10 -14.75
CA TYR A 55 1.08 8.14 -14.23
C TYR A 55 1.77 6.99 -13.49
N PRO A 56 1.35 6.67 -12.26
CA PRO A 56 1.93 5.57 -11.49
C PRO A 56 1.54 4.21 -12.08
N ASP A 57 2.48 3.26 -12.02
CA ASP A 57 2.27 1.88 -12.45
C ASP A 57 2.94 0.94 -11.47
N PHE A 58 2.14 0.20 -10.71
CA PHE A 58 2.61 -0.68 -9.64
C PHE A 58 2.43 -2.14 -10.05
N SER A 59 3.54 -2.84 -10.24
CA SER A 59 3.56 -4.24 -10.66
C SER A 59 4.67 -5.01 -9.96
N GLY A 60 4.67 -6.34 -10.02
CA GLY A 60 5.74 -7.17 -9.46
C GLY A 60 5.97 -6.97 -7.96
N ILE A 61 4.91 -6.68 -7.20
CA ILE A 61 4.98 -6.53 -5.74
C ILE A 61 4.68 -7.91 -5.12
N THR A 62 5.61 -8.42 -4.32
CA THR A 62 5.46 -9.68 -3.59
C THR A 62 5.53 -9.41 -2.09
N VAL A 63 4.52 -9.89 -1.37
CA VAL A 63 4.53 -9.98 0.10
C VAL A 63 4.54 -11.46 0.44
N LYS A 64 5.57 -11.94 1.12
CA LYS A 64 5.72 -13.37 1.46
C LYS A 64 5.97 -13.55 2.94
N GLY A 65 5.24 -14.47 3.57
CA GLY A 65 5.40 -14.75 5.01
C GLY A 65 5.00 -13.55 5.87
N PHE A 66 3.94 -12.83 5.48
CA PHE A 66 3.36 -11.77 6.28
C PHE A 66 2.44 -12.36 7.35
N HIS A 67 2.67 -11.96 8.60
CA HIS A 67 1.87 -12.37 9.74
C HIS A 67 1.40 -11.15 10.52
N TYR A 68 0.09 -10.99 10.66
CA TYR A 68 -0.50 -9.91 11.44
C TYR A 68 -1.13 -10.46 12.72
N LEU A 69 -0.63 -10.01 13.87
CA LEU A 69 -1.07 -10.44 15.20
C LEU A 69 -2.39 -9.77 15.64
N GLY A 70 -2.89 -8.80 14.88
CA GLY A 70 -4.07 -8.03 15.25
C GLY A 70 -3.75 -6.76 16.04
N SER A 71 -4.83 -6.05 16.36
CA SER A 71 -4.89 -4.86 17.20
C SER A 71 -6.13 -4.97 18.08
N GLN A 72 -6.03 -4.59 19.35
CA GLN A 72 -7.21 -4.54 20.22
C GLN A 72 -8.22 -3.49 19.75
N ARG A 73 -7.73 -2.37 19.17
CA ARG A 73 -8.57 -1.28 18.68
C ARG A 73 -9.07 -1.49 17.24
N PHE A 74 -8.26 -2.10 16.38
CA PHE A 74 -8.53 -2.19 14.93
C PHE A 74 -8.76 -3.62 14.41
N GLY A 75 -8.76 -4.62 15.29
CA GLY A 75 -8.93 -6.03 14.92
C GLY A 75 -7.85 -6.48 13.93
N GLY A 76 -8.26 -7.10 12.82
CA GLY A 76 -7.39 -7.54 11.72
C GLY A 76 -6.76 -6.41 10.89
N GLY A 77 -7.07 -5.13 11.19
CA GLY A 77 -6.62 -4.00 10.39
C GLY A 77 -7.29 -3.96 9.01
N LYS A 78 -6.94 -2.96 8.19
CA LYS A 78 -7.44 -2.82 6.82
C LYS A 78 -6.30 -2.78 5.81
N ALA A 79 -6.34 -3.69 4.83
CA ALA A 79 -5.48 -3.62 3.65
C ALA A 79 -6.13 -2.79 2.54
N THR A 80 -5.33 -2.03 1.81
CA THR A 80 -5.76 -1.20 0.68
C THR A 80 -4.84 -1.44 -0.51
N PHE A 81 -5.43 -1.82 -1.64
CA PHE A 81 -4.75 -2.01 -2.92
C PHE A 81 -5.53 -1.27 -3.99
N VAL A 82 -4.96 -0.20 -4.51
CA VAL A 82 -5.62 0.68 -5.47
C VAL A 82 -4.71 0.82 -6.69
N GLY A 83 -5.24 0.42 -7.84
CA GLY A 83 -4.64 0.68 -9.15
C GLY A 83 -5.04 2.05 -9.70
N TYR A 84 -4.31 2.53 -10.69
CA TYR A 84 -4.54 3.84 -11.28
C TYR A 84 -5.61 3.75 -12.36
N ASN A 85 -6.69 4.53 -12.23
CA ASN A 85 -7.82 4.54 -13.17
C ASN A 85 -8.36 5.97 -13.34
N ASP A 86 -7.56 6.84 -13.93
CA ASP A 86 -7.88 8.25 -14.15
C ASP A 86 -7.13 8.77 -15.39
N ASN A 87 -7.52 9.93 -15.92
CA ASN A 87 -6.92 10.58 -17.11
C ASN A 87 -6.79 9.63 -18.32
N GLY A 88 -7.79 8.78 -18.51
CA GLY A 88 -7.83 7.77 -19.59
C GLY A 88 -6.87 6.58 -19.40
N GLN A 89 -6.11 6.53 -18.31
CA GLN A 89 -5.22 5.41 -17.98
C GLN A 89 -5.97 4.32 -17.23
N LYS A 90 -5.64 3.05 -17.51
CA LYS A 90 -6.12 1.89 -16.77
C LYS A 90 -4.92 1.00 -16.41
N ARG A 91 -4.40 1.17 -15.20
CA ARG A 91 -3.21 0.48 -14.69
C ARG A 91 -3.57 -0.26 -13.39
N PRO A 92 -4.14 -1.48 -13.49
CA PRO A 92 -4.46 -2.25 -12.31
C PRO A 92 -3.18 -2.59 -11.55
N ILE A 93 -3.30 -2.75 -10.23
CA ILE A 93 -2.19 -3.19 -9.39
C ILE A 93 -2.11 -4.72 -9.38
N SER A 94 -0.91 -5.27 -9.56
CA SER A 94 -0.64 -6.71 -9.51
C SER A 94 0.23 -7.06 -8.31
N ILE A 95 -0.29 -7.90 -7.41
CA ILE A 95 0.35 -8.24 -6.13
C ILE A 95 0.31 -9.76 -5.94
N THR A 96 1.39 -10.32 -5.41
CA THR A 96 1.45 -11.70 -4.90
C THR A 96 1.51 -11.65 -3.37
N LEU A 97 0.61 -12.37 -2.69
CA LEU A 97 0.50 -12.48 -1.23
C LEU A 97 0.75 -13.92 -0.77
#